data_AF-A0A1L2YW76-F1
#
_entry.id   AF-A0A1L2YW76-F1
#
_cell.length_a   1.000
_cell.length_b   1.000
_cell.length_c   1.000
_cell.angle_alpha   90.00
_cell.angle_beta   90.00
_cell.angle_gamma   90.00
#
_symmetry.space_group_name_H-M   'P 1'
#
loop_
_entity.id
_entity.type
_entity.pdbx_description
1 polymer ?
#
loop_
_entity_poly.entity_id
_entity_poly.type
_entity_poly.pdbx_seq_one_letter_code
_entity_poly.pdbx_strand_id
1 'polypeptide(L)'
;HYFYMRGVWIETNSSPTVFRYVDWLLTVPLQIVEFYLILAAIAVVRAALFWKLLIASVVMLVGGYLGEVGAMNYWLAFIIGMAGWIYIIYEIFAGEASQINANEGTAASKTAFSALRIIVTFGWAIYPLGYMAGGMGLGQGGIETLNIVYNLADFVNKIAFGAVIWAAATSSSE
;
A
#
# COMPACT_ATOMS: atom_id res chain seq x y z
N HIS A 1 -10.86 8.67 8.81
CA HIS A 1 -9.76 9.61 8.49
C HIS A 1 -10.13 10.68 7.46
N TYR A 2 -10.77 10.36 6.32
CA TYR A 2 -11.08 11.35 5.26
C TYR A 2 -11.84 12.61 5.71
N PHE A 3 -12.82 12.50 6.62
CA PHE A 3 -13.51 13.68 7.15
C PHE A 3 -12.56 14.66 7.86
N TYR A 4 -11.62 14.15 8.67
CA TYR A 4 -10.59 14.96 9.32
C TYR A 4 -9.58 15.52 8.32
N MET A 5 -9.14 14.71 7.35
CA MET A 5 -8.25 15.17 6.27
C MET A 5 -8.87 16.34 5.47
N ARG A 6 -10.15 16.23 5.14
CA ARG A 6 -10.92 17.31 4.49
C ARG A 6 -11.03 18.55 5.38
N GLY A 7 -11.28 18.37 6.68
CA GLY A 7 -11.35 19.48 7.65
C GLY A 7 -10.06 20.28 7.68
N VAL A 8 -8.92 19.60 7.88
CA VAL A 8 -7.59 20.24 7.87
C VAL A 8 -7.34 21.01 6.57
N TRP A 9 -7.66 20.42 5.41
CA TRP A 9 -7.49 21.11 4.13
C TRP A 9 -8.31 22.39 4.05
N ILE A 10 -9.60 22.33 4.39
CA ILE A 10 -10.50 23.49 4.33
C ILE A 10 -10.09 24.59 5.32
N GLU A 11 -9.66 24.21 6.51
CA GLU A 11 -9.34 25.15 7.60
C GLU A 11 -7.96 25.79 7.44
N THR A 12 -6.98 25.06 6.90
CA THR A 12 -5.56 25.47 6.95
C THR A 12 -4.89 25.58 5.58
N ASN A 13 -5.55 25.11 4.52
CA ASN A 13 -4.98 24.96 3.17
C ASN A 13 -3.64 24.21 3.14
N SER A 14 -3.40 23.35 4.14
CA SER A 14 -2.20 22.55 4.30
C SER A 14 -2.51 21.08 4.07
N SER A 15 -1.52 20.30 3.63
CA SER A 15 -1.70 18.86 3.48
C SER A 15 -1.97 18.22 4.84
N PRO A 16 -3.00 17.35 4.97
CA PRO A 16 -3.27 16.61 6.20
C PRO A 16 -2.34 15.40 6.37
N THR A 17 -1.02 15.62 6.23
CA THR A 17 0.01 14.57 6.18
C THR A 17 -0.09 13.60 7.36
N VAL A 18 -0.21 14.11 8.59
CA VAL A 18 -0.30 13.25 9.79
C VAL A 18 -1.51 12.31 9.73
N PHE A 19 -2.70 12.85 9.41
CA PHE A 19 -3.91 12.02 9.31
C PHE A 19 -3.80 10.98 8.19
N ARG A 20 -3.13 11.32 7.09
CA ARG A 20 -2.92 10.40 5.97
C ARG A 20 -2.01 9.24 6.34
N TYR A 21 -0.86 9.52 6.96
CA TYR A 21 0.06 8.47 7.37
C TYR A 21 -0.48 7.62 8.53
N VAL A 22 -1.28 8.18 9.42
CA VAL A 22 -2.01 7.40 10.44
C VAL A 22 -3.03 6.47 9.78
N ASP A 23 -3.81 6.95 8.81
CA ASP A 23 -4.74 6.11 8.05
C ASP A 23 -4.00 4.96 7.37
N TRP A 24 -2.90 5.25 6.66
CA TRP A 24 -2.11 4.23 5.97
C TRP A 24 -1.44 3.25 6.92
N LEU A 25 -0.93 3.69 8.07
CA LEU A 25 -0.36 2.81 9.10
C LEU A 25 -1.40 1.88 9.72
N LEU A 26 -2.69 2.20 9.63
CA LEU A 26 -3.76 1.29 10.04
C LEU A 26 -4.19 0.39 8.87
N THR A 27 -4.41 0.95 7.68
CA THR A 27 -4.98 0.19 6.56
C THR A 27 -3.99 -0.71 5.84
N VAL A 28 -2.72 -0.32 5.71
CA VAL A 28 -1.73 -1.13 5.00
C VAL A 28 -1.40 -2.42 5.77
N PRO A 29 -1.16 -2.41 7.10
CA PRO A 29 -1.04 -3.65 7.86
C PRO A 29 -2.26 -4.56 7.74
N LEU A 30 -3.48 -4.01 7.70
CA LEU A 30 -4.68 -4.80 7.47
C LEU A 30 -4.66 -5.50 6.10
N GLN A 31 -4.26 -4.81 5.03
CA GLN A 31 -4.08 -5.41 3.70
C GLN A 31 -3.02 -6.53 3.70
N ILE A 32 -1.93 -6.36 4.46
CA ILE A 32 -0.91 -7.40 4.62
C ILE A 32 -1.45 -8.61 5.40
N VAL A 33 -2.26 -8.39 6.46
CA VAL A 33 -2.95 -9.47 7.17
C VAL A 33 -3.88 -10.22 6.22
N GLU A 34 -4.69 -9.52 5.44
CA GLU A 34 -5.62 -10.13 4.48
C GLU A 34 -4.88 -10.97 3.43
N PHE A 35 -3.76 -10.45 2.90
CA PHE A 35 -2.88 -11.21 2.01
C PHE A 35 -2.35 -12.48 2.66
N TYR A 36 -1.87 -12.38 3.90
CA TYR A 36 -1.38 -13.53 4.66
C TYR A 36 -2.49 -14.57 4.88
N LEU A 37 -3.71 -14.12 5.21
CA LEU A 37 -4.85 -15.01 5.43
C LEU A 37 -5.29 -15.76 4.17
N ILE A 38 -5.22 -15.12 2.98
CA ILE A 38 -5.47 -15.81 1.71
C ILE A 38 -4.50 -16.98 1.51
N LEU A 39 -3.21 -16.76 1.78
CA LEU A 39 -2.21 -17.81 1.68
C LEU A 39 -2.39 -18.87 2.78
N ALA A 40 -2.69 -18.46 4.01
CA ALA A 40 -2.89 -19.36 5.14
C ALA A 40 -4.14 -20.25 4.99
N ALA A 41 -5.12 -19.83 4.18
CA ALA A 41 -6.29 -20.63 3.86
C ALA A 41 -5.99 -21.82 2.92
N ILE A 42 -4.90 -21.76 2.15
CA ILE A 42 -4.53 -22.81 1.17
C ILE A 42 -3.26 -23.58 1.55
N ALA A 43 -2.48 -23.06 2.48
CA ALA A 43 -1.14 -23.55 2.78
C ALA A 43 -0.75 -23.32 4.25
N VAL A 44 0.24 -24.09 4.74
CA VAL A 44 0.88 -23.80 6.03
C VAL A 44 1.88 -22.67 5.84
N VAL A 45 1.45 -21.44 6.11
CA VAL A 45 2.29 -20.25 5.97
C VAL A 45 3.06 -19.97 7.25
N ARG A 46 4.37 -19.71 7.11
CA ARG A 46 5.21 -19.31 8.24
C ARG A 46 4.88 -17.89 8.68
N ALA A 47 4.71 -17.68 9.99
CA ALA A 47 4.52 -16.35 10.57
C ALA A 47 5.65 -15.36 10.21
N ALA A 48 6.84 -15.86 9.85
CA ALA A 48 7.94 -15.04 9.35
C ALA A 48 7.57 -14.24 8.09
N LEU A 49 6.76 -14.80 7.18
CA LEU A 49 6.31 -14.09 5.98
C LEU A 49 5.46 -12.86 6.33
N PHE A 50 4.54 -13.01 7.29
CA PHE A 50 3.74 -11.89 7.80
C PHE A 50 4.64 -10.77 8.32
N TRP A 51 5.61 -11.10 9.19
CA TRP A 51 6.50 -10.11 9.78
C TRP A 51 7.43 -9.45 8.75
N LYS A 52 7.93 -10.18 7.76
CA LYS A 52 8.71 -9.61 6.65
C LYS A 52 7.91 -8.52 5.91
N LEU A 53 6.68 -8.83 5.52
CA LEU A 53 5.81 -7.91 4.78
C LEU A 53 5.37 -6.72 5.65
N LEU A 54 5.07 -6.96 6.93
CA LEU A 54 4.69 -5.91 7.86
C LEU A 54 5.84 -4.95 8.14
N ILE A 55 7.04 -5.46 8.40
CA ILE A 55 8.22 -4.61 8.64
C ILE A 55 8.54 -3.80 7.38
N ALA A 56 8.49 -4.42 6.20
CA ALA A 56 8.73 -3.73 4.95
C ALA A 56 7.70 -2.62 4.68
N SER A 57 6.42 -2.85 5.00
CA SER A 57 5.39 -1.82 4.86
C SER A 57 5.53 -0.68 5.86
N VAL A 58 5.95 -0.99 7.10
CA VAL A 58 6.28 0.03 8.10
C VAL A 58 7.49 0.87 7.66
N VAL A 59 8.56 0.25 7.15
CA VAL A 59 9.71 0.98 6.59
C VAL A 59 9.29 1.86 5.43
N MET A 60 8.44 1.35 4.53
CA MET A 60 7.88 2.10 3.40
C MET A 60 7.15 3.37 3.87
N LEU A 61 6.23 3.22 4.82
CA LEU A 61 5.39 4.32 5.32
C LEU A 61 6.16 5.31 6.20
N VAL A 62 6.98 4.81 7.13
CA VAL A 62 7.79 5.67 8.01
C VAL A 62 8.83 6.45 7.19
N GLY A 63 9.45 5.81 6.20
CA GLY A 63 10.35 6.48 5.27
C GLY A 63 9.67 7.66 4.58
N GLY A 64 8.52 7.43 3.92
CA GLY A 64 7.74 8.49 3.28
C GLY A 64 7.37 9.62 4.25
N TYR A 65 6.85 9.25 5.43
CA TYR A 65 6.43 10.20 6.45
C TYR A 65 7.56 11.14 6.88
N LEU A 66 8.74 10.58 7.18
CA LEU A 66 9.90 11.35 7.63
C LEU A 66 10.35 12.38 6.58
N GLY A 67 10.22 12.05 5.29
CA GLY A 67 10.53 13.01 4.24
C GLY A 67 9.46 14.11 4.11
N GLU A 68 8.17 13.77 4.18
CA GLU A 68 7.09 14.78 4.04
C GLU A 68 6.98 15.75 5.22
N VAL A 69 7.36 15.32 6.44
CA VAL A 69 7.40 16.24 7.60
C VAL A 69 8.74 16.95 7.75
N GLY A 70 9.69 16.73 6.83
CA GLY A 70 11.01 17.36 6.87
C GLY A 70 11.94 16.85 7.98
N ALA A 71 11.64 15.70 8.58
CA ALA A 71 12.49 15.06 9.59
C ALA A 71 13.67 14.28 8.98
N MET A 72 13.65 14.04 7.67
CA MET A 72 14.71 13.43 6.89
C MET A 72 14.80 14.13 5.52
N ASN A 73 15.96 14.07 4.87
CA ASN A 73 16.08 14.52 3.48
C ASN A 73 15.03 13.83 2.60
N TYR A 74 14.26 14.63 1.87
CA TYR A 74 13.08 14.19 1.10
C TYR A 74 13.38 13.01 0.14
N TRP A 75 14.47 13.10 -0.62
CA TRP A 75 14.82 12.09 -1.61
C TRP A 75 15.47 10.85 -0.97
N LEU A 76 16.20 11.02 0.14
CA LEU A 76 16.69 9.89 0.92
C LEU A 76 15.53 9.09 1.54
N ALA A 77 14.57 9.80 2.14
CA ALA A 77 13.33 9.24 2.67
C ALA A 77 12.53 8.50 1.60
N PHE A 78 12.42 9.08 0.40
CA PHE A 78 11.80 8.42 -0.76
C PHE A 78 12.49 7.11 -1.13
N ILE A 79 13.84 7.08 -1.21
CA ILE A 79 14.59 5.87 -1.55
C ILE A 79 14.36 4.77 -0.50
N ILE A 80 14.35 5.13 0.79
CA ILE A 80 14.04 4.18 1.89
C ILE A 80 12.61 3.65 1.73
N GLY A 81 11.65 4.54 1.45
CA GLY A 81 10.27 4.18 1.19
C GLY A 81 10.14 3.17 0.05
N MET A 82 10.77 3.48 -1.09
CA MET A 82 10.83 2.63 -2.27
C MET A 82 11.49 1.27 -2.01
N ALA A 83 12.56 1.22 -1.19
CA ALA A 83 13.20 -0.03 -0.83
C ALA A 83 12.24 -0.98 -0.09
N GLY A 84 11.44 -0.47 0.84
CA GLY A 84 10.39 -1.23 1.52
C GLY A 84 9.34 -1.77 0.54
N TRP A 85 8.85 -0.92 -0.37
CA TRP A 85 7.86 -1.33 -1.38
C TRP A 85 8.40 -2.37 -2.38
N ILE A 86 9.61 -2.15 -2.90
CA ILE A 86 10.26 -3.08 -3.84
C ILE A 86 10.50 -4.44 -3.17
N TYR A 87 10.82 -4.47 -1.88
CA TYR A 87 10.93 -5.72 -1.14
C TYR A 87 9.58 -6.47 -1.05
N ILE A 88 8.46 -5.76 -0.84
CA ILE A 88 7.12 -6.37 -0.89
C ILE A 88 6.84 -6.94 -2.28
N ILE A 89 7.14 -6.18 -3.35
CA ILE A 89 6.99 -6.66 -4.74
C ILE A 89 7.83 -7.92 -4.97
N TYR A 90 9.08 -7.93 -4.49
CA TYR A 90 9.94 -9.10 -4.58
C TYR A 90 9.31 -10.34 -3.92
N GLU A 91 8.80 -10.22 -2.68
CA GLU A 91 8.19 -11.34 -1.97
C GLU A 91 6.97 -11.91 -2.71
N ILE A 92 6.12 -11.05 -3.29
CA ILE A 92 4.91 -11.51 -3.98
C ILE A 92 5.19 -12.06 -5.40
N PHE A 93 6.29 -11.69 -6.06
CA PHE A 93 6.63 -12.20 -7.40
C PHE A 93 7.63 -13.35 -7.39
N ALA A 94 8.64 -13.31 -6.53
CA ALA A 94 9.77 -14.25 -6.56
C ALA A 94 10.09 -14.87 -5.18
N GLY A 95 9.61 -14.28 -4.09
CA GLY A 95 9.88 -14.75 -2.74
C GLY A 95 8.92 -15.84 -2.25
N GLU A 96 8.84 -15.95 -0.93
CA GLU A 96 8.17 -17.06 -0.22
C GLU A 96 6.67 -17.10 -0.54
N ALA A 97 6.01 -15.94 -0.62
CA ALA A 97 4.60 -15.85 -0.96
C ALA A 97 4.28 -16.37 -2.38
N SER A 98 5.12 -16.03 -3.36
CA SER A 98 4.99 -16.49 -4.75
C SER A 98 5.09 -18.02 -4.86
N GLN A 99 6.07 -18.60 -4.16
CA GLN A 99 6.32 -20.04 -4.18
C GLN A 99 5.18 -20.84 -3.56
N ILE A 100 4.64 -20.37 -2.43
CA ILE A 100 3.48 -20.98 -1.77
C ILE A 100 2.28 -21.00 -2.72
N ASN A 101 1.93 -19.86 -3.33
CA ASN A 101 0.81 -19.78 -4.25
C ASN A 101 0.98 -20.67 -5.50
N ALA A 102 2.21 -20.80 -6.01
CA ALA A 102 2.49 -21.65 -7.18
C ALA A 102 2.26 -23.14 -6.87
N ASN A 103 2.78 -23.60 -5.72
CA ASN A 103 2.81 -25.01 -5.35
C ASN A 103 1.50 -25.50 -4.72
N GLU A 104 0.84 -24.66 -3.92
CA GLU A 104 -0.30 -25.05 -3.07
C GLU A 104 -1.60 -24.34 -3.46
N GLY A 105 -1.56 -23.38 -4.39
CA GLY A 105 -2.72 -22.57 -4.76
C GLY A 105 -3.81 -23.31 -5.53
N THR A 106 -5.05 -23.19 -5.05
CA THR A 106 -6.30 -23.47 -5.79
C THR A 106 -6.50 -22.46 -6.92
N ALA A 107 -7.39 -22.75 -7.88
CA ALA A 107 -7.72 -21.81 -8.96
C ALA A 107 -8.21 -20.45 -8.43
N ALA A 108 -9.09 -20.46 -7.42
CA ALA A 108 -9.59 -19.23 -6.79
C ALA A 108 -8.49 -18.43 -6.09
N SER A 109 -7.63 -19.11 -5.30
CA SER A 109 -6.51 -18.44 -4.61
C SER A 109 -5.47 -17.87 -5.58
N LYS A 110 -5.17 -18.56 -6.69
CA LYS A 110 -4.26 -18.07 -7.74
C LYS A 110 -4.81 -16.82 -8.42
N THR A 111 -6.12 -16.78 -8.66
CA THR A 111 -6.80 -15.58 -9.20
C THR A 111 -6.72 -14.42 -8.21
N ALA A 112 -7.06 -14.64 -6.95
CA ALA A 112 -6.97 -13.63 -5.89
C ALA A 112 -5.53 -13.11 -5.75
N PHE A 113 -4.55 -14.01 -5.72
CA PHE A 113 -3.14 -13.67 -5.63
C PHE A 113 -2.63 -12.88 -6.84
N SER A 114 -3.07 -13.24 -8.06
CA SER A 114 -2.74 -12.50 -9.28
C SER A 114 -3.32 -11.09 -9.26
N ALA A 115 -4.58 -10.94 -8.84
CA ALA A 115 -5.20 -9.63 -8.69
C ALA A 115 -4.48 -8.76 -7.64
N LEU A 116 -4.06 -9.35 -6.51
CA LEU A 116 -3.26 -8.67 -5.50
C LEU A 116 -1.89 -8.21 -6.04
N ARG A 117 -1.21 -9.02 -6.86
CA ARG A 117 0.02 -8.61 -7.54
C ARG A 117 -0.19 -7.36 -8.39
N ILE A 118 -1.30 -7.31 -9.14
CA ILE A 118 -1.63 -6.16 -9.97
C ILE A 118 -1.85 -4.92 -9.11
N ILE A 119 -2.62 -5.03 -8.01
CA ILE A 119 -2.89 -3.90 -7.10
C ILE A 119 -1.60 -3.40 -6.44
N VAL A 120 -0.80 -4.29 -5.84
CA VAL A 120 0.44 -3.91 -5.14
C VAL A 120 1.52 -3.38 -6.08
N THR A 121 1.45 -3.71 -7.38
CA THR A 121 2.41 -3.20 -8.37
C THR A 121 1.93 -1.93 -9.03
N PHE A 122 0.77 -1.95 -9.69
CA PHE A 122 0.30 -0.83 -10.49
C PHE A 122 -0.57 0.13 -9.69
N GLY A 123 -1.44 -0.40 -8.83
CA GLY A 123 -2.27 0.42 -7.97
C GLY A 123 -1.43 1.21 -6.96
N TRP A 124 -0.49 0.54 -6.29
CA TRP A 124 0.37 1.20 -5.31
C TRP A 124 1.40 2.15 -5.94
N ALA A 125 1.75 1.99 -7.22
CA ALA A 125 2.65 2.91 -7.92
C ALA A 125 2.13 4.36 -7.95
N ILE A 126 0.82 4.56 -7.77
CA ILE A 126 0.21 5.90 -7.73
C ILE A 126 0.74 6.70 -6.51
N TYR A 127 1.01 6.04 -5.38
CA TYR A 127 1.53 6.73 -4.18
C TYR A 127 2.94 7.32 -4.38
N PRO A 128 3.99 6.58 -4.77
CA PRO A 128 5.31 7.19 -4.99
C PRO A 128 5.28 8.25 -6.10
N LEU A 129 4.41 8.13 -7.10
CA LEU A 129 4.21 9.20 -8.10
C LEU A 129 3.65 10.48 -7.47
N GLY A 130 2.67 10.37 -6.56
CA GLY A 130 2.15 11.50 -5.80
C GLY A 130 3.19 12.13 -4.90
N TYR A 131 4.04 11.31 -4.28
CA TYR A 131 5.18 11.78 -3.49
C TYR A 131 6.13 12.60 -4.38
N MET A 132 6.62 12.02 -5.48
CA MET A 132 7.52 12.71 -6.41
C MET A 132 6.94 14.02 -6.93
N ALA A 133 5.65 14.04 -7.29
CA ALA A 133 4.97 15.25 -7.76
C ALA A 133 4.95 16.37 -6.70
N GLY A 134 4.82 16.03 -5.42
CA GLY A 134 4.93 16.99 -4.32
C GLY A 134 6.36 17.54 -4.14
N GLY A 135 7.38 16.70 -4.34
CA GLY A 135 8.80 17.05 -4.18
C GLY A 135 9.43 17.84 -5.33
N MET A 136 8.82 17.86 -6.52
CA MET A 136 9.35 18.53 -7.72
C MET A 136 9.26 20.07 -7.69
N GLY A 137 9.00 20.69 -6.53
CA GLY A 137 9.16 22.14 -6.34
C GLY A 137 8.06 22.99 -6.97
N LEU A 138 6.86 22.45 -7.16
CA LEU A 138 5.70 23.16 -7.73
C LEU A 138 5.07 24.20 -6.76
N GLY A 139 5.74 24.59 -5.68
CA GLY A 139 5.18 25.49 -4.66
C GLY A 139 3.85 24.96 -4.08
N GLN A 140 2.85 25.83 -3.89
CA GLN A 140 1.50 25.39 -3.48
C GLN A 140 0.87 24.37 -4.46
N GLY A 141 1.16 24.47 -5.76
CA GLY A 141 0.66 23.52 -6.76
C GLY A 141 1.18 22.09 -6.55
N GLY A 142 2.33 21.93 -5.89
CA GLY A 142 2.88 20.61 -5.54
C GLY A 142 2.08 19.93 -4.44
N ILE A 143 1.66 20.70 -3.44
CA ILE A 143 0.83 20.20 -2.34
C ILE A 143 -0.55 19.80 -2.87
N GLU A 144 -1.18 20.61 -3.73
CA GLU A 144 -2.46 20.28 -4.36
C GLU A 144 -2.36 18.99 -5.19
N THR A 145 -1.34 18.90 -6.05
CA THR A 145 -1.10 17.72 -6.89
C THR A 145 -0.89 16.47 -6.05
N LEU A 146 -0.09 16.55 -4.98
CA LEU A 146 0.15 15.44 -4.05
C LEU A 146 -1.16 14.95 -3.42
N ASN A 147 -2.00 15.85 -2.92
CA ASN A 147 -3.26 15.47 -2.27
C ASN A 147 -4.25 14.86 -3.27
N ILE A 148 -4.34 15.39 -4.49
CA ILE A 148 -5.20 14.83 -5.56
C ILE A 148 -4.74 13.42 -5.91
N VAL A 149 -3.44 13.22 -6.10
CA VAL A 149 -2.88 11.90 -6.46
C VAL A 149 -3.07 10.90 -5.33
N TYR A 150 -2.87 11.29 -4.06
CA TYR A 150 -3.12 10.41 -2.92
C TYR A 150 -4.59 10.05 -2.75
N ASN A 151 -5.50 10.99 -2.94
CA ASN A 151 -6.94 10.70 -2.91
C ASN A 151 -7.33 9.71 -4.03
N LEU A 152 -6.77 9.88 -5.23
CA LEU A 152 -6.97 8.94 -6.33
C LEU A 152 -6.39 7.56 -6.00
N ALA A 153 -5.16 7.51 -5.48
CA ALA A 153 -4.51 6.27 -5.08
C ALA A 153 -5.35 5.52 -4.04
N ASP A 154 -5.83 6.22 -3.02
CA ASP A 154 -6.67 5.65 -1.99
C ASP A 154 -7.99 5.12 -2.56
N PHE A 155 -8.68 5.92 -3.38
CA PHE A 155 -9.93 5.52 -4.02
C PHE A 155 -9.76 4.24 -4.83
N VAL A 156 -8.73 4.20 -5.70
CA VAL A 156 -8.44 3.02 -6.53
C VAL A 156 -8.08 1.83 -5.66
N ASN A 157 -7.10 1.96 -4.77
CA ASN A 157 -6.52 0.81 -4.08
C ASN A 157 -7.41 0.26 -2.98
N LYS A 158 -8.12 1.09 -2.21
CA LYS A 158 -8.98 0.57 -1.13
C LYS A 158 -10.23 -0.09 -1.70
N ILE A 159 -10.82 0.48 -2.75
CA ILE A 159 -12.01 -0.09 -3.42
C ILE A 159 -11.63 -1.32 -4.24
N ALA A 160 -10.58 -1.25 -5.06
CA ALA A 160 -10.16 -2.40 -5.89
C ALA A 160 -9.74 -3.58 -5.02
N PHE A 161 -9.03 -3.34 -3.91
CA PHE A 161 -8.67 -4.39 -2.97
C PHE A 161 -9.93 -5.07 -2.40
N GLY A 162 -10.87 -4.29 -1.85
CA GLY A 162 -12.13 -4.84 -1.33
C GLY A 162 -12.93 -5.62 -2.38
N ALA A 163 -13.02 -5.11 -3.61
CA ALA A 163 -13.71 -5.77 -4.71
C ALA A 163 -13.07 -7.11 -5.10
N VAL A 164 -11.73 -7.18 -5.12
CA VAL A 164 -10.99 -8.42 -5.41
C VAL A 164 -11.23 -9.47 -4.34
N ILE A 165 -11.18 -9.09 -3.06
CA ILE A 165 -11.46 -10.00 -1.95
C ILE A 165 -12.89 -10.51 -2.00
N TRP A 166 -13.86 -9.62 -2.23
CA TRP A 166 -15.26 -10.00 -2.36
C TRP A 166 -15.48 -11.00 -3.51
N ALA A 167 -14.93 -10.70 -4.69
CA ALA A 167 -15.03 -11.59 -5.85
C ALA A 167 -14.38 -12.96 -5.60
N ALA A 168 -13.23 -12.99 -4.92
CA ALA A 168 -12.59 -14.26 -4.55
C ALA A 168 -13.46 -15.07 -3.58
N ALA A 169 -14.07 -14.42 -2.58
CA ALA A 169 -14.89 -15.08 -1.57
C ALA A 169 -16.23 -15.63 -2.14
N THR A 170 -16.85 -14.94 -3.10
CA THR A 170 -18.13 -15.37 -3.69
C THR A 170 -17.98 -16.36 -4.84
N SER A 171 -16.79 -16.46 -5.45
CA SER A 171 -16.54 -17.39 -6.55
C SER A 171 -16.62 -18.88 -6.20
N SER A 172 -16.58 -19.22 -4.91
CA SER A 172 -16.70 -20.60 -4.39
C SER A 172 -18.09 -20.94 -3.83
N SER A 173 -19.00 -19.98 -3.80
CA SER A 173 -20.41 -20.18 -3.37
C SER A 173 -21.37 -20.44 -4.54
N GLU A 174 -20.85 -20.50 -5.77
CA GLU A 174 -21.56 -20.94 -6.98
C GLU A 174 -21.01 -22.27 -7.50
#